data_AF-A0A973M832-F1
#
_entry.id   AF-A0A973M832-F1
#
_cell.length_a   1.000
_cell.length_b   1.000
_cell.length_c   1.000
_cell.angle_alpha   90.00
_cell.angle_beta   90.00
_cell.angle_gamma   90.00
#
_symmetry.space_group_name_H-M   'P 1'
#
loop_
_entity.id
_entity.type
_entity.pdbx_description
1 polymer ?
#
loop_
_entity_poly.entity_id
_entity_poly.type
_entity_poly.pdbx_seq_one_letter_code
_entity_poly.pdbx_strand_id
1 'polypeptide(L)'
;MADPVRHPLAVAVNVEARKLVDTRSARWLLVVMLLIGLMLIGLAVGVAHERGAALEVSTIIAGLALPGALVSPFLAILSITADWQHKDVVKFYALQPRRLVILAAKYVAVTGFSFLVVGTACLCGLLVA
;
A
#
# COMPACT_ATOMS: atom_id res chain seq x y z
N MET A 1 -7.25 -22.03 -34.70
CA MET A 1 -6.39 -20.92 -34.22
C MET A 1 -7.26 -20.16 -33.23
N ALA A 2 -7.14 -20.43 -31.93
CA ALA A 2 -7.94 -19.73 -30.93
C ALA A 2 -7.47 -18.28 -30.86
N ASP A 3 -8.38 -17.32 -30.97
CA ASP A 3 -8.07 -15.91 -30.79
C ASP A 3 -7.41 -15.73 -29.41
N PRO A 4 -6.28 -15.02 -29.29
CA PRO A 4 -5.67 -14.78 -27.99
C PRO A 4 -6.65 -13.94 -27.17
N VAL A 5 -7.28 -14.58 -26.17
CA VAL A 5 -8.22 -13.93 -25.25
C VAL A 5 -7.52 -12.71 -24.67
N ARG A 6 -7.96 -11.52 -25.09
CA ARG A 6 -7.43 -10.26 -24.57
C ARG A 6 -7.89 -10.14 -23.13
N HIS A 7 -6.98 -10.30 -22.18
CA HIS A 7 -7.26 -10.00 -20.80
C HIS A 7 -7.31 -8.48 -20.63
N PRO A 8 -8.46 -7.89 -20.24
CA PRO A 8 -8.57 -6.46 -20.04
C PRO A 8 -7.62 -6.00 -18.93
N LEU A 9 -7.05 -4.80 -19.07
CA LEU A 9 -6.20 -4.17 -18.06
C LEU A 9 -6.88 -4.15 -16.68
N ALA A 10 -8.20 -3.92 -16.64
CA ALA A 10 -8.99 -3.91 -15.42
C ALA A 10 -8.95 -5.25 -14.65
N VAL A 11 -8.93 -6.38 -15.37
CA VAL A 11 -8.83 -7.70 -14.74
C VAL A 11 -7.45 -7.89 -14.12
N ALA A 12 -6.39 -7.49 -14.84
CA ALA A 12 -5.03 -7.53 -14.32
C ALA A 12 -4.85 -6.64 -13.08
N VAL A 13 -5.41 -5.43 -13.09
CA VAL A 13 -5.39 -4.50 -11.94
C VAL A 13 -6.09 -5.12 -10.73
N ASN A 14 -7.26 -5.74 -10.91
CA ASN A 14 -7.98 -6.38 -9.80
C ASN A 14 -7.20 -7.56 -9.21
N VAL A 15 -6.58 -8.39 -10.05
CA VAL A 15 -5.71 -9.49 -9.59
C VAL A 15 -4.51 -8.95 -8.80
N GLU A 16 -3.83 -7.93 -9.31
CA GLU A 16 -2.70 -7.32 -8.60
C GLU A 16 -3.14 -6.61 -7.31
N ALA A 17 -4.31 -5.97 -7.28
CA ALA A 17 -4.86 -5.37 -6.07
C ALA A 17 -5.19 -6.42 -4.99
N ARG A 18 -5.73 -7.59 -5.38
CA ARG A 18 -5.95 -8.70 -4.44
C ARG A 18 -4.65 -9.22 -3.84
N LYS A 19 -3.56 -9.28 -4.60
CA LYS A 19 -2.24 -9.67 -4.07
C LYS A 19 -1.75 -8.72 -2.97
N LEU A 20 -2.03 -7.43 -3.08
CA LEU A 20 -1.67 -6.43 -2.06
C LEU A 20 -2.42 -6.64 -0.74
N VAL A 21 -3.58 -7.31 -0.75
CA VAL A 21 -4.40 -7.55 0.45
C VAL A 21 -4.27 -8.99 0.96
N ASP A 22 -4.17 -9.98 0.07
CA ASP A 22 -4.19 -11.39 0.44
C ASP A 22 -2.83 -11.90 0.92
N THR A 23 -1.73 -11.29 0.47
CA THR A 23 -0.39 -11.73 0.88
C THR A 23 -0.15 -11.44 2.36
N ARG A 24 0.28 -12.48 3.09
CA ARG A 24 0.64 -12.37 4.51
C ARG A 24 1.65 -11.23 4.72
N SER A 25 2.65 -11.13 3.86
CA SER A 25 3.69 -10.09 3.94
C SER A 25 3.14 -8.67 3.83
N ALA A 26 2.25 -8.39 2.87
CA ALA A 26 1.64 -7.06 2.74
C ALA A 26 0.73 -6.74 3.93
N ARG A 27 -0.04 -7.72 4.43
CA ARG A 27 -0.85 -7.54 5.64
C ARG A 27 0.00 -7.20 6.86
N TRP A 28 1.09 -7.93 7.10
CA TRP A 28 1.98 -7.62 8.21
C TRP A 28 2.63 -6.25 8.07
N LEU A 29 3.00 -5.84 6.86
CA LEU A 29 3.52 -4.50 6.60
C LEU A 29 2.50 -3.42 7.01
N LEU A 30 1.21 -3.60 6.68
CA LEU A 30 0.13 -2.69 7.06
C LEU A 30 -0.13 -2.68 8.58
N VAL A 31 -0.07 -3.84 9.24
CA VAL A 31 -0.21 -3.94 10.70
C VAL A 31 0.94 -3.22 11.40
N VAL A 32 2.18 -3.48 10.99
CA VAL A 32 3.37 -2.82 11.57
C VAL A 32 3.28 -1.30 11.38
N MET A 33 2.84 -0.86 10.21
CA MET A 33 2.56 0.53 9.92
C MET A 33 1.53 1.16 10.88
N LEU A 34 0.38 0.49 11.05
CA LEU A 34 -0.65 0.97 11.97
C LEU A 34 -0.13 1.06 13.41
N LEU A 35 0.67 0.08 13.86
CA LEU A 35 1.30 0.09 15.17
C LEU A 35 2.30 1.25 15.33
N ILE A 36 3.14 1.50 14.31
CA ILE A 36 4.07 2.63 14.31
C ILE A 36 3.31 3.96 14.37
N GLY A 37 2.24 4.11 13.57
CA GLY A 37 1.42 5.32 13.58
C GLY A 37 0.78 5.59 14.94
N LEU A 38 0.18 4.56 15.55
CA LEU A 38 -0.38 4.65 16.91
C LEU A 38 0.69 5.00 17.95
N MET A 39 1.88 4.40 17.84
CA MET A 39 3.01 4.71 18.73
C MET A 39 3.45 6.17 18.60
N LEU A 40 3.55 6.71 17.38
CA LEU A 40 3.91 8.12 17.14
C LEU A 40 2.87 9.08 17.73
N ILE A 41 1.59 8.77 17.56
CA ILE A 41 0.49 9.57 18.15
C ILE A 41 0.56 9.51 19.68
N GLY A 42 0.74 8.31 20.26
CA GLY A 42 0.87 8.14 21.71
C GLY A 42 2.04 8.92 22.29
N LEU A 43 3.19 8.92 21.59
CA LEU A 43 4.35 9.73 21.96
C LEU A 43 4.03 11.23 21.89
N ALA A 44 3.37 11.68 20.81
CA ALA A 44 2.99 13.09 20.66
C ALA A 44 2.04 13.55 21.77
N VAL A 45 1.06 12.72 22.14
CA VAL A 45 0.15 12.97 23.26
C VAL A 45 0.91 13.08 24.59
N GLY A 46 1.82 12.16 24.86
CA GLY A 46 2.65 12.20 26.07
C GLY A 46 3.49 13.48 26.17
N VAL A 47 4.16 13.86 25.08
CA VAL A 47 4.99 15.08 25.01
C VAL A 47 4.13 16.34 25.16
N ALA A 48 2.95 16.40 24.54
CA ALA A 48 2.04 17.54 24.67
C ALA A 48 1.55 17.69 26.12
N HIS A 49 1.22 16.58 26.78
CA HIS A 49 0.79 16.56 28.17
C HIS A 49 1.89 17.08 29.11
N GLU A 50 3.13 16.60 28.98
CA GLU A 50 4.25 17.07 29.82
C GLU A 50 4.56 18.56 29.63
N ARG A 51 4.34 19.10 28.42
CA ARG A 51 4.60 20.50 28.10
C ARG A 51 3.42 21.43 28.37
N GLY A 52 2.26 20.90 28.77
CA GLY A 52 1.02 21.67 28.88
C GLY A 52 0.57 22.30 27.56
N ALA A 53 1.00 21.74 26.43
CA ALA A 53 0.72 22.26 25.10
C ALA A 53 -0.51 21.56 24.49
N ALA A 54 -1.24 22.26 23.63
CA ALA A 54 -2.31 21.64 22.85
C ALA A 54 -1.71 20.71 21.79
N LEU A 55 -2.38 19.58 21.55
CA LEU A 55 -2.00 18.66 20.50
C LEU A 55 -2.41 19.25 19.15
N GLU A 56 -1.44 19.52 18.26
CA GLU A 56 -1.76 20.00 16.94
C GLU A 56 -2.32 18.88 16.05
N VAL A 57 -3.38 19.19 15.31
CA VAL A 57 -3.96 18.32 14.28
C VAL A 57 -2.91 17.90 13.24
N SER A 58 -1.97 18.80 12.92
CA SER A 58 -0.81 18.53 12.05
C SER A 58 0.02 17.34 12.53
N THR A 59 0.19 17.19 13.85
CA THR A 59 1.01 16.14 14.46
C THR A 59 0.29 14.80 14.43
N ILE A 60 -1.03 14.80 14.65
CA ILE A 60 -1.88 13.61 14.50
C ILE A 60 -1.84 13.14 13.05
N ILE A 61 -2.11 14.03 12.10
CA ILE A 61 -2.08 13.71 10.66
C ILE A 61 -0.70 13.19 10.25
N ALA A 62 0.38 13.84 10.69
CA ALA A 62 1.74 13.38 10.40
C ALA A 62 2.04 11.99 10.99
N GLY A 63 1.58 11.71 12.21
CA GLY A 63 1.72 10.41 12.86
C GLY A 63 1.09 9.26 12.08
N LEU A 64 -0.07 9.49 11.44
CA LEU A 64 -0.70 8.50 10.56
C LEU A 64 -0.15 8.51 9.12
N ALA A 65 0.14 9.69 8.55
CA ALA A 65 0.47 9.81 7.13
C ALA A 65 1.92 9.41 6.82
N LEU A 66 2.87 9.76 7.70
CA LEU A 66 4.30 9.52 7.46
C LEU A 66 4.63 8.05 7.28
N PRO A 67 4.24 7.14 8.19
CA PRO A 67 4.62 5.75 7.99
C PRO A 67 3.85 5.12 6.81
N GLY A 68 2.71 5.68 6.38
CA GLY A 68 1.94 5.21 5.22
C GLY A 68 2.63 5.59 3.91
N ALA A 69 3.20 6.79 3.87
CA ALA A 69 4.06 7.23 2.78
C ALA A 69 5.32 6.34 2.67
N LEU A 70 5.88 5.89 3.81
CA LEU A 70 7.01 4.97 3.81
C LEU A 70 6.65 3.58 3.30
N VAL A 71 5.44 3.06 3.59
CA VAL A 71 4.99 1.74 3.12
C VAL A 71 4.79 1.67 1.61
N SER A 72 4.33 2.75 0.99
CA SER A 72 4.02 2.81 -0.44
C SER A 72 5.15 2.28 -1.35
N PRO A 73 6.42 2.73 -1.23
CA PRO A 73 7.53 2.16 -1.99
C PRO A 73 7.85 0.70 -1.63
N PHE A 74 7.68 0.28 -0.38
CA PHE A 74 7.89 -1.13 -0.01
C PHE A 74 6.84 -2.05 -0.62
N LEU A 75 5.57 -1.64 -0.67
CA LEU A 75 4.53 -2.38 -1.39
C LEU A 75 4.82 -2.48 -2.89
N ALA A 76 5.36 -1.42 -3.50
CA ALA A 76 5.80 -1.45 -4.89
C ALA A 76 6.89 -2.52 -5.11
N ILE A 77 7.92 -2.52 -4.26
CA ILE A 77 9.03 -3.49 -4.33
C ILE A 77 8.53 -4.92 -4.08
N LEU A 78 7.69 -5.13 -3.05
CA LEU A 78 7.11 -6.43 -2.73
C LEU A 78 6.24 -6.96 -3.87
N SER A 79 5.45 -6.10 -4.50
CA SER A 79 4.62 -6.48 -5.65
C SER A 79 5.45 -6.99 -6.84
N ILE A 80 6.62 -6.39 -7.07
CA ILE A 80 7.53 -6.82 -8.15
C ILE A 80 8.28 -8.08 -7.75
N THR A 81 8.82 -8.13 -6.53
CA THR A 81 9.67 -9.24 -6.07
C THR A 81 8.86 -10.51 -5.77
N ALA A 82 7.60 -10.40 -5.38
CA ALA A 82 6.71 -11.54 -5.12
C ALA A 82 6.51 -12.42 -6.36
N ASP A 83 6.52 -11.84 -7.57
CA ASP A 83 6.38 -12.62 -8.80
C ASP A 83 7.58 -13.57 -9.02
N TRP A 84 8.77 -13.17 -8.56
CA TRP A 84 9.98 -13.99 -8.62
C TRP A 84 9.97 -15.08 -7.55
N GLN A 85 9.48 -14.78 -6.35
CA GLN A 85 9.38 -15.75 -5.26
C GLN A 85 8.47 -16.94 -5.60
N HIS A 86 7.36 -16.68 -6.30
CA HIS A 86 6.38 -17.72 -6.69
C HIS A 86 6.65 -18.33 -8.07
N LYS A 87 7.73 -17.90 -8.75
CA LYS A 87 8.09 -18.30 -10.13
C LYS A 87 7.00 -18.03 -11.18
N ASP A 88 6.04 -17.16 -10.88
CA ASP A 88 4.97 -16.81 -11.82
C ASP A 88 5.50 -16.02 -13.02
N VAL A 89 6.65 -15.34 -12.86
CA VAL A 89 7.39 -14.69 -13.95
C VAL A 89 7.62 -15.61 -15.14
N VAL A 90 7.95 -16.88 -14.90
CA VAL A 90 8.23 -17.85 -15.98
C VAL A 90 6.95 -18.19 -16.77
N LYS A 91 5.82 -18.31 -16.07
CA LYS A 91 4.51 -18.56 -16.69
C LYS A 91 4.02 -17.35 -17.49
N PHE A 92 4.20 -16.14 -16.96
CA PHE A 92 3.85 -14.91 -17.69
C PHE A 92 4.67 -14.76 -18.96
N TYR A 93 5.98 -15.01 -18.91
CA TYR A 93 6.82 -14.92 -20.11
C TYR A 93 6.52 -16.02 -21.14
N ALA A 94 6.01 -17.18 -20.73
CA ALA A 94 5.57 -18.22 -21.64
C ALA A 94 4.21 -17.93 -22.30
N LEU A 95 3.26 -17.32 -21.58
CA LEU A 95 1.86 -17.21 -22.01
C LEU A 95 1.43 -15.81 -22.48
N GLN A 96 2.07 -14.73 -22.02
CA GLN A 96 1.73 -13.35 -22.39
C GLN A 96 2.99 -12.47 -22.58
N PRO A 97 3.46 -12.25 -23.83
CA PRO A 97 4.66 -11.45 -24.10
C PRO A 97 4.51 -9.93 -23.84
N ARG A 98 3.32 -9.45 -23.46
CA ARG A 98 3.03 -8.02 -23.24
C ARG A 98 3.42 -7.54 -21.83
N ARG A 99 4.72 -7.44 -21.60
CA ARG A 99 5.33 -7.08 -20.29
C ARG A 99 4.83 -5.75 -19.71
N LEU A 100 4.54 -4.77 -20.56
CA LEU A 100 4.11 -3.43 -20.15
C LEU A 100 2.71 -3.38 -19.55
N VAL A 101 1.80 -4.29 -19.96
CA VAL A 101 0.42 -4.29 -19.46
C VAL A 101 0.38 -4.73 -17.99
N ILE A 102 1.19 -5.73 -17.63
CA ILE A 102 1.31 -6.25 -16.26
C ILE A 102 1.99 -5.20 -15.37
N LEU A 103 3.05 -4.56 -15.87
CA LEU A 103 3.72 -3.49 -15.14
C LEU A 103 2.80 -2.29 -14.89
N ALA A 104 2.03 -1.87 -15.90
CA ALA A 104 1.03 -0.82 -15.76
C ALA A 104 -0.07 -1.20 -14.76
N ALA A 105 -0.53 -2.45 -14.78
CA ALA A 105 -1.51 -2.94 -13.82
C ALA A 105 -0.99 -2.91 -12.38
N LYS A 106 0.27 -3.31 -12.16
CA LYS A 106 0.94 -3.21 -10.84
C LYS A 106 1.08 -1.77 -10.39
N TYR A 107 1.51 -0.88 -11.28
CA TYR A 107 1.62 0.54 -10.98
C TYR A 107 0.27 1.11 -10.53
N VAL A 108 -0.79 0.90 -11.31
CA VAL A 108 -2.14 1.38 -10.97
C VAL A 108 -2.65 0.78 -9.65
N ALA A 109 -2.43 -0.53 -9.42
CA ALA A 109 -2.84 -1.19 -8.18
C ALA A 109 -2.12 -0.61 -6.96
N VAL A 110 -0.79 -0.47 -7.02
CA VAL A 110 0.02 0.05 -5.92
C VAL A 110 -0.28 1.52 -5.65
N THR A 111 -0.36 2.35 -6.70
CA THR A 111 -0.69 3.77 -6.57
C THR A 111 -2.10 3.96 -6.02
N GLY A 112 -3.09 3.22 -6.54
CA GLY A 112 -4.46 3.25 -6.03
C GLY A 112 -4.53 2.85 -4.55
N PHE A 113 -3.82 1.79 -4.17
CA PHE A 113 -3.73 1.37 -2.78
C PHE A 113 -3.05 2.41 -1.88
N SER A 114 -1.99 3.05 -2.36
CA SER A 114 -1.28 4.12 -1.64
C SER A 114 -2.19 5.31 -1.36
N PHE A 115 -2.98 5.73 -2.37
CA PHE A 115 -3.98 6.79 -2.18
C PHE A 115 -5.07 6.41 -1.18
N LEU A 116 -5.52 5.14 -1.17
CA LEU A 116 -6.48 4.66 -0.17
C LEU A 116 -5.90 4.70 1.24
N VAL A 117 -4.66 4.25 1.43
CA VAL A 117 -3.98 4.29 2.74
C VAL A 117 -3.85 5.73 3.23
N VAL A 118 -3.31 6.63 2.41
CA VAL A 118 -3.16 8.04 2.79
C VAL A 118 -4.53 8.71 3.00
N GLY A 119 -5.51 8.42 2.15
CA GLY A 119 -6.87 8.94 2.29
C GLY A 119 -7.54 8.52 3.59
N THR A 120 -7.44 7.25 3.97
CA THR A 120 -7.95 6.75 5.27
C THR A 120 -7.20 7.36 6.46
N ALA A 121 -5.88 7.51 6.37
CA ALA A 121 -5.08 8.18 7.39
C ALA A 121 -5.51 9.63 7.60
N CYS A 122 -5.69 10.40 6.51
CA CYS A 122 -6.19 11.77 6.57
C CYS A 122 -7.62 11.84 7.15
N LEU A 123 -8.51 10.94 6.73
CA LEU A 123 -9.88 10.89 7.23
C LEU A 123 -9.93 10.58 8.74
N CYS A 124 -9.16 9.58 9.20
CA CYS A 124 -9.02 9.28 10.62
C CYS A 124 -8.43 10.46 11.40
N GLY A 125 -7.42 11.13 10.85
CA GLY A 125 -6.83 12.32 11.48
C GLY A 125 -7.85 13.46 11.63
N LEU A 126 -8.70 13.68 10.62
CA LEU A 126 -9.79 14.67 10.66
C LEU A 126 -10.90 14.32 11.65
N LEU A 127 -11.20 13.03 11.84
CA LEU A 127 -12.23 12.60 12.81
C LEU A 127 -11.76 12.69 14.27
N VAL A 128 -10.45 12.68 14.50
CA VAL A 128 -9.83 12.76 15.84
C VAL A 128 -9.51 14.21 16.24
N ALA A 129 -9.42 15.11 15.25
CA ALA A 129 -9.19 16.56 15.42
C ALA A 129 -10.43 17.30 15.91
#